data_AF-A0A0B2JX30-F1
#
_entry.id   AF-A0A0B2JX30-F1
#
_cell.length_a   1.000
_cell.length_b   1.000
_cell.length_c   1.000
_cell.angle_alpha   90.00
_cell.angle_beta   90.00
_cell.angle_gamma   90.00
#
_symmetry.space_group_name_H-M   'P 1'
#
loop_
_entity.id
_entity.type
_entity.pdbx_description
1 polymer ?
#
loop_
_entity_poly.entity_id
_entity_poly.type
_entity_poly.pdbx_seq_one_letter_code
_entity_poly.pdbx_strand_id
1 'polypeptide(L)'
;GCIKAGDKISFVVPTGNFGDILAGYYAMSMGLPVKKLICASNTNNVLTDFLNTGVYDRNRDFFKTISPSMDILISSNLERLLYHVTGDAAKVAGWMKELAETGKYDVGAEVLSKIKEVFSADWSDDEATKGMIKKEYDMEKYIPDPHTAVAWNAFYKLDDQK
;
A
#
# COMPACT_ATOMS: atom_id res chain seq x y z
N GLY A 1 -21.67 -11.43 -8.05
CA GLY A 1 -20.96 -12.71 -7.78
C GLY A 1 -21.15 -13.07 -6.32
N CYS A 2 -21.16 -14.37 -5.99
CA CYS A 2 -21.26 -14.81 -4.58
C CYS A 2 -19.87 -15.30 -4.13
N ILE A 3 -19.29 -14.65 -3.12
CA ILE A 3 -18.08 -15.12 -2.42
C ILE A 3 -18.52 -16.23 -1.46
N LYS A 4 -17.84 -17.38 -1.48
CA LYS A 4 -18.09 -18.49 -0.57
C LYS A 4 -17.09 -18.47 0.59
N ALA A 5 -17.48 -19.08 1.71
CA ALA A 5 -16.56 -19.28 2.83
C ALA A 5 -15.35 -20.11 2.36
N GLY A 6 -14.15 -19.58 2.60
CA GLY A 6 -12.89 -20.19 2.16
C GLY A 6 -12.33 -19.66 0.83
N ASP A 7 -13.10 -18.89 0.06
CA ASP A 7 -12.59 -18.26 -1.15
C ASP A 7 -11.52 -17.22 -0.82
N LYS A 8 -10.45 -17.20 -1.62
CA LYS A 8 -9.41 -16.17 -1.47
C LYS A 8 -9.91 -14.82 -1.99
N ILE A 9 -9.81 -13.79 -1.16
CA ILE A 9 -10.21 -12.42 -1.51
C ILE A 9 -9.04 -11.45 -1.45
N SER A 10 -9.07 -10.42 -2.30
CA SER A 10 -8.10 -9.33 -2.25
C SER A 10 -8.67 -8.17 -1.45
N PHE A 11 -7.81 -7.46 -0.72
CA PHE A 11 -8.16 -6.23 -0.02
C PHE A 11 -7.38 -5.08 -0.64
N VAL A 12 -8.05 -3.96 -0.88
CA VAL A 12 -7.42 -2.72 -1.37
C VAL A 12 -7.57 -1.69 -0.26
N VAL A 13 -6.44 -1.19 0.21
CA VAL A 13 -6.39 -0.37 1.42
C VAL A 13 -5.78 1.00 1.09
N PRO A 14 -6.54 2.09 1.24
CA PRO A 14 -5.98 3.44 1.14
C PRO A 14 -5.00 3.64 2.31
N THR A 15 -3.71 3.72 2.00
CA THR A 15 -2.66 3.52 2.98
C THR A 15 -1.80 4.77 3.16
N GLY A 16 -1.76 5.26 4.41
CA GLY A 16 -0.76 6.21 4.89
C GLY A 16 0.33 5.50 5.71
N ASN A 17 0.16 5.42 7.03
CA ASN A 17 1.14 4.85 7.97
C ASN A 17 1.29 3.31 7.93
N PHE A 18 0.69 2.60 6.97
CA PHE A 18 0.77 1.13 6.77
C PHE A 18 0.16 0.25 7.88
N GLY A 19 -0.43 0.82 8.94
CA GLY A 19 -1.02 0.05 10.04
C GLY A 19 -2.23 -0.79 9.64
N ASP A 20 -3.13 -0.22 8.83
CA ASP A 20 -4.37 -0.89 8.40
C ASP A 20 -4.06 -2.11 7.52
N ILE A 21 -3.28 -1.93 6.45
CA ILE A 21 -2.90 -3.03 5.57
C ILE A 21 -2.03 -4.08 6.29
N LEU A 22 -1.23 -3.68 7.29
CA LEU A 22 -0.49 -4.61 8.14
C LEU A 22 -1.44 -5.45 9.03
N ALA A 23 -2.55 -4.90 9.50
CA ALA A 23 -3.56 -5.68 10.19
C ALA A 23 -4.17 -6.75 9.26
N GLY A 24 -4.38 -6.42 7.97
CA GLY A 24 -4.75 -7.38 6.94
C GLY A 24 -3.72 -8.51 6.77
N TYR A 25 -2.42 -8.18 6.86
CA TYR A 25 -1.35 -9.18 6.84
C TYR A 25 -1.40 -10.10 8.07
N TYR A 26 -1.65 -9.56 9.26
CA TYR A 26 -1.83 -10.40 10.45
C TYR A 26 -3.07 -11.29 10.36
N ALA A 27 -4.20 -10.78 9.85
CA ALA A 27 -5.38 -11.59 9.61
C ALA A 27 -5.10 -12.77 8.66
N MET A 28 -4.33 -12.52 7.60
CA MET A 28 -3.85 -13.58 6.70
C MET A 28 -2.98 -14.61 7.43
N SER A 29 -2.00 -14.15 8.23
CA SER A 29 -1.13 -15.02 9.02
C SER A 29 -1.90 -15.84 10.08
N MET A 30 -3.07 -15.37 10.50
CA MET A 30 -3.99 -16.07 11.40
C MET A 30 -4.92 -17.07 10.68
N GLY A 31 -4.87 -17.15 9.34
CA GLY A 31 -5.61 -18.13 8.54
C GLY A 31 -6.72 -17.56 7.66
N LEU A 32 -6.90 -16.23 7.59
CA LEU A 32 -7.84 -15.63 6.64
C LEU A 32 -7.36 -15.90 5.19
N PRO A 33 -8.22 -16.41 4.29
CA PRO A 33 -7.84 -16.69 2.90
C PRO A 33 -7.68 -15.39 2.11
N VAL A 34 -6.50 -14.78 2.17
CA VAL A 34 -6.15 -13.57 1.41
C VAL A 34 -5.46 -13.94 0.10
N LYS A 35 -5.91 -13.34 -1.00
CA LYS A 35 -5.26 -13.44 -2.32
C LYS A 35 -4.14 -12.41 -2.47
N LYS A 36 -4.45 -11.14 -2.23
CA LYS A 36 -3.52 -10.00 -2.30
C LYS A 36 -3.94 -8.90 -1.32
N LEU A 37 -2.94 -8.21 -0.76
CA LEU A 37 -3.10 -6.95 -0.05
C LEU A 37 -2.58 -5.83 -0.93
N ILE A 38 -3.46 -4.94 -1.38
CA ILE A 38 -3.15 -3.88 -2.33
C ILE A 38 -3.04 -2.56 -1.56
N CYS A 39 -1.84 -1.98 -1.56
CA CYS A 39 -1.56 -0.66 -1.00
C CYS A 39 -1.93 0.41 -2.03
N ALA A 40 -2.92 1.24 -1.72
CA ALA A 40 -3.29 2.38 -2.53
C ALA A 40 -2.77 3.66 -1.88
N SER A 41 -1.86 4.38 -2.54
CA SER A 41 -1.34 5.67 -2.08
C SER A 41 -1.92 6.83 -2.88
N ASN A 42 -1.84 8.04 -2.34
CA ASN A 42 -2.07 9.25 -3.13
C ASN A 42 -0.75 9.69 -3.78
N THR A 43 -0.63 10.95 -4.19
CA THR A 43 0.62 11.54 -4.73
C THR A 43 1.85 11.30 -3.83
N ASN A 44 1.67 11.19 -2.51
CA ASN A 44 2.73 10.81 -1.58
C ASN A 44 2.92 9.27 -1.59
N ASN A 45 3.48 8.75 -2.68
CA ASN A 45 3.48 7.34 -3.05
C ASN A 45 4.74 6.55 -2.64
N VAL A 46 5.41 6.94 -1.54
CA VAL A 46 6.64 6.27 -1.06
C VAL A 46 6.48 4.76 -0.83
N LEU A 47 5.29 4.33 -0.39
CA LEU A 47 4.97 2.92 -0.21
C LEU A 47 4.78 2.19 -1.53
N THR A 48 4.17 2.84 -2.53
CA THR A 48 4.00 2.26 -3.86
C THR A 48 5.36 2.01 -4.52
N ASP A 49 6.28 2.99 -4.44
CA ASP A 49 7.64 2.82 -4.95
C ASP A 49 8.37 1.69 -4.24
N PHE A 50 8.29 1.64 -2.90
CA PHE A 50 8.91 0.58 -2.11
C PHE A 50 8.38 -0.81 -2.51
N LEU A 51 7.06 -0.98 -2.61
CA LEU A 51 6.44 -2.27 -2.95
C LEU A 51 6.76 -2.70 -4.39
N ASN A 52 7.05 -1.75 -5.28
CA ASN A 52 7.42 -2.02 -6.66
C ASN A 52 8.92 -2.27 -6.84
N THR A 53 9.78 -1.58 -6.10
CA THR A 53 11.23 -1.54 -6.36
C THR A 53 12.10 -2.14 -5.25
N GLY A 54 11.58 -2.27 -4.03
CA GLY A 54 12.35 -2.62 -2.83
C GLY A 54 13.11 -1.46 -2.20
N VAL A 55 13.12 -0.29 -2.86
CA VAL A 55 13.79 0.91 -2.37
C VAL A 55 12.78 1.80 -1.64
N TYR A 56 13.06 2.06 -0.37
CA TYR A 56 12.30 3.04 0.41
C TYR A 56 13.11 4.34 0.44
N ASP A 57 12.62 5.41 -0.20
CA ASP A 57 13.33 6.69 -0.27
C ASP A 57 12.40 7.84 0.14
N ARG A 58 12.67 8.46 1.30
CA ARG A 58 11.90 9.61 1.79
C ARG A 58 12.39 10.96 1.25
N ASN A 59 13.48 10.99 0.48
CA ASN A 59 14.05 12.21 -0.10
C ASN A 59 13.24 12.64 -1.34
N ARG A 60 12.00 13.05 -1.10
CA ARG A 60 11.04 13.45 -2.12
C ARG A 60 10.19 14.61 -1.60
N ASP A 61 9.55 15.31 -2.53
CA ASP A 61 8.65 16.40 -2.17
C ASP A 61 7.41 15.89 -1.44
N PHE A 62 6.89 16.73 -0.53
CA PHE A 62 5.64 16.50 0.18
C PHE A 62 4.51 17.25 -0.51
N PHE A 63 3.43 16.54 -0.84
CA PHE A 63 2.26 17.12 -1.49
C PHE A 63 1.08 17.13 -0.53
N LYS A 64 0.44 18.29 -0.37
CA LYS A 64 -0.88 18.35 0.28
C LYS A 64 -1.93 17.91 -0.73
N THR A 65 -2.69 16.87 -0.41
CA THR A 65 -3.67 16.29 -1.32
C THR A 65 -5.10 16.45 -0.77
N ILE A 66 -6.09 16.01 -1.56
CA ILE A 66 -7.48 15.93 -1.11
C ILE A 66 -7.75 14.72 -0.18
N SER A 67 -6.77 13.85 0.05
CA SER A 67 -6.85 12.72 0.98
C SER A 67 -5.78 12.85 2.09
N PRO A 68 -5.88 13.87 2.95
CA PRO A 68 -4.78 14.35 3.79
C PRO A 68 -4.29 13.33 4.83
N SER A 69 -5.12 12.36 5.21
CA SER A 69 -4.71 11.29 6.16
C SER A 69 -3.69 10.31 5.57
N MET A 70 -3.47 10.37 4.25
CA MET A 70 -2.48 9.57 3.52
C MET A 70 -1.22 10.37 3.15
N ASP A 71 -1.18 11.68 3.44
CA ASP A 71 -0.03 12.54 3.12
C ASP A 71 1.14 12.23 4.06
N ILE A 72 1.99 11.26 3.69
CA ILE A 72 3.12 10.78 4.49
C ILE A 72 4.37 10.57 3.64
N LEU A 73 5.54 10.79 4.24
CA LEU A 73 6.84 10.40 3.68
C LEU A 73 7.49 9.23 4.45
N ILE A 74 7.05 8.99 5.67
CA ILE A 74 7.57 7.93 6.54
C ILE A 74 6.39 7.11 7.04
N SER A 75 6.45 5.81 6.81
CA SER A 75 5.48 4.85 7.29
C SER A 75 6.02 4.08 8.49
N SER A 76 5.56 4.46 9.68
CA SER A 76 6.03 3.88 10.95
C SER A 76 5.71 2.38 11.13
N ASN A 77 4.71 1.83 10.45
CA ASN A 77 4.39 0.40 10.56
C ASN A 77 5.15 -0.47 9.56
N LEU A 78 5.85 0.11 8.58
CA LEU A 78 6.56 -0.69 7.58
C LEU A 78 7.69 -1.53 8.20
N GLU A 79 8.36 -1.01 9.22
CA GLU A 79 9.39 -1.72 9.99
C GLU A 79 8.90 -3.09 10.50
N ARG A 80 7.63 -3.16 10.95
CA ARG A 80 7.02 -4.41 11.43
C ARG A 80 6.92 -5.44 10.32
N LEU A 81 6.50 -5.04 9.12
CA LEU A 81 6.46 -5.96 7.96
C LEU A 81 7.86 -6.47 7.63
N LEU A 82 8.86 -5.58 7.61
CA LEU A 82 10.25 -5.97 7.32
C LEU A 82 10.71 -7.06 8.29
N TYR A 83 10.44 -6.90 9.59
CA TYR A 83 10.77 -7.92 10.58
C TYR A 83 10.05 -9.24 10.33
N HIS A 84 8.75 -9.23 10.01
CA HIS A 84 8.00 -10.47 9.75
C HIS A 84 8.48 -11.22 8.50
N VAL A 85 8.94 -10.48 7.48
CA VAL A 85 9.44 -11.10 6.24
C VAL A 85 10.86 -11.64 6.41
N THR A 86 11.70 -11.02 7.24
CA THR A 86 13.10 -11.42 7.40
C THR A 86 13.36 -12.33 8.59
N GLY A 87 12.60 -12.18 9.68
CA GLY A 87 12.93 -12.75 10.99
C GLY A 87 14.22 -12.18 11.62
N ASP A 88 14.77 -11.10 11.06
CA ASP A 88 16.10 -10.59 11.37
C ASP A 88 16.05 -9.13 11.86
N ALA A 89 16.14 -8.96 13.18
CA ALA A 89 16.14 -7.66 13.82
C ALA A 89 17.40 -6.84 13.51
N ALA A 90 18.56 -7.48 13.31
CA ALA A 90 19.81 -6.76 13.02
C ALA A 90 19.76 -6.15 11.61
N LYS A 91 19.21 -6.90 10.64
CA LYS A 91 18.99 -6.41 9.28
C LYS A 91 18.00 -5.23 9.26
N VAL A 92 16.89 -5.35 9.99
CA VAL A 92 15.90 -4.26 10.10
C VAL A 92 16.50 -3.03 10.76
N ALA A 93 17.27 -3.18 11.84
CA ALA A 93 17.97 -2.08 12.49
C ALA A 93 18.96 -1.39 11.53
N GLY A 94 19.64 -2.16 10.67
CA GLY A 94 20.50 -1.62 9.61
C GLY A 94 19.74 -0.70 8.65
N TRP A 95 18.61 -1.15 8.12
CA TRP A 95 17.77 -0.32 7.24
C TRP A 95 17.20 0.91 7.92
N MET A 96 16.78 0.80 9.19
CA MET A 96 16.29 1.96 9.95
C MET A 96 17.40 2.99 10.20
N LYS A 97 18.64 2.52 10.40
CA LYS A 97 19.82 3.38 10.50
C LYS A 97 20.10 4.09 9.16
N GLU A 98 20.12 3.35 8.05
CA GLU A 98 20.31 3.93 6.71
C GLU A 98 19.23 4.98 6.39
N LEU A 99 17.96 4.71 6.75
CA LEU A 99 16.87 5.66 6.61
C LEU A 99 17.11 6.93 7.42
N ALA A 100 17.59 6.80 8.66
CA ALA A 100 17.85 7.93 9.53
C ALA A 100 19.00 8.80 8.99
N GLU A 101 20.08 8.17 8.52
CA GLU A 101 21.32 8.83 8.07
C GLU A 101 21.21 9.40 6.65
N THR A 102 20.60 8.65 5.72
CA THR A 102 20.60 8.97 4.28
C THR A 102 19.22 9.26 3.71
N GLY A 103 18.16 8.98 4.47
CA GLY A 103 16.78 9.09 3.99
C GLY A 103 16.31 7.93 3.11
N LYS A 104 17.13 6.89 2.90
CA LYS A 104 16.72 5.74 2.09
C LYS A 104 17.38 4.42 2.50
N TYR A 105 16.79 3.31 2.06
CA TYR A 105 17.38 1.97 2.12
C TYR A 105 16.84 1.08 0.99
N ASP A 106 17.54 -0.02 0.70
CA ASP A 106 17.13 -1.05 -0.25
C ASP A 106 17.07 -2.41 0.46
N VAL A 107 15.94 -3.12 0.34
CA VAL A 107 15.76 -4.43 0.98
C VAL A 107 16.34 -5.60 0.16
N GLY A 108 16.69 -5.34 -1.09
CA GLY A 108 17.21 -6.32 -2.05
C GLY A 108 16.13 -7.24 -2.64
N ALA A 109 16.50 -7.91 -3.74
CA ALA A 109 15.57 -8.70 -4.54
C ALA A 109 14.89 -9.85 -3.79
N GLU A 110 15.60 -10.53 -2.88
CA GLU A 110 15.04 -11.66 -2.13
C GLU A 110 13.90 -11.22 -1.21
N VAL A 111 14.11 -10.14 -0.44
CA VAL A 111 13.10 -9.62 0.49
C VAL A 111 11.94 -9.02 -0.28
N LEU A 112 12.23 -8.28 -1.36
CA LEU A 112 11.21 -7.73 -2.24
C LEU A 112 10.33 -8.84 -2.85
N SER A 113 10.91 -9.95 -3.28
CA SER A 113 10.15 -11.08 -3.83
C SER A 113 9.15 -11.63 -2.82
N LYS A 114 9.58 -11.85 -1.57
CA LYS A 114 8.69 -12.32 -0.48
C LYS A 114 7.57 -11.31 -0.20
N ILE A 115 7.87 -10.02 -0.20
CA ILE A 115 6.86 -8.97 -0.03
C ILE A 115 5.85 -9.01 -1.20
N LYS A 116 6.33 -9.14 -2.43
CA LYS A 116 5.50 -9.19 -3.65
C LYS A 116 4.66 -10.45 -3.79
N GLU A 117 4.89 -11.51 -3.01
CA GLU A 117 3.97 -12.65 -2.96
C GLU A 117 2.61 -12.24 -2.36
N VAL A 118 2.63 -11.35 -1.36
CA VAL A 118 1.43 -10.95 -0.61
C VAL A 118 0.91 -9.58 -1.04
N PHE A 119 1.81 -8.63 -1.25
CA PHE A 119 1.46 -7.24 -1.49
C PHE A 119 1.51 -6.87 -2.98
N SER A 120 0.75 -5.84 -3.33
CA SER A 120 0.84 -5.10 -4.59
C SER A 120 0.52 -3.64 -4.31
N ALA A 121 0.84 -2.72 -5.21
CA ALA A 121 0.59 -1.30 -4.97
C ALA A 121 0.33 -0.51 -6.23
N ASP A 122 -0.48 0.52 -6.09
CA ASP A 122 -0.68 1.57 -7.08
C ASP A 122 -0.93 2.89 -6.34
N TRP A 123 -1.02 4.00 -7.07
CA TRP A 123 -1.29 5.30 -6.51
C TRP A 123 -2.19 6.14 -7.41
N SER A 124 -2.78 7.20 -6.86
CA SER A 124 -3.62 8.14 -7.59
C SER A 124 -3.29 9.57 -7.22
N ASP A 125 -3.21 10.46 -8.21
CA ASP A 125 -3.19 11.90 -7.97
C ASP A 125 -4.62 12.43 -7.69
N ASP A 126 -4.71 13.71 -7.35
CA ASP A 126 -5.98 14.38 -7.04
C ASP A 126 -6.95 14.36 -8.23
N GLU A 127 -6.45 14.47 -9.46
CA GLU A 127 -7.30 14.47 -10.67
C GLU A 127 -7.90 13.09 -10.93
N ALA A 128 -7.09 12.03 -10.87
CA ALA A 128 -7.57 10.66 -10.97
C ALA A 128 -8.54 10.32 -9.82
N THR A 129 -8.27 10.80 -8.62
CA THR A 129 -9.15 10.61 -7.45
C THR A 129 -10.51 11.28 -7.67
N LYS A 130 -10.57 12.53 -8.11
CA LYS A 130 -11.83 13.21 -8.47
C LYS A 130 -12.56 12.52 -9.61
N GLY A 131 -11.81 12.07 -10.62
CA GLY A 131 -12.33 11.29 -11.74
C GLY A 131 -13.02 10.00 -11.26
N MET A 132 -12.42 9.31 -10.30
CA MET A 132 -12.97 8.11 -9.69
C MET A 132 -14.25 8.39 -8.90
N ILE A 133 -14.29 9.46 -8.09
CA ILE A 133 -15.51 9.89 -7.37
C ILE A 133 -16.64 10.14 -8.37
N LYS A 134 -16.35 10.87 -9.45
CA LYS A 134 -17.34 11.17 -10.49
C LYS A 134 -17.84 9.88 -11.18
N LYS A 135 -16.92 9.00 -11.57
CA LYS A 135 -17.24 7.74 -12.26
C LYS A 135 -18.20 6.88 -11.43
N GLU A 136 -17.95 6.73 -10.13
CA GLU A 136 -18.80 5.93 -9.23
C GLU A 136 -20.18 6.55 -8.99
N TYR A 137 -20.24 7.87 -8.88
CA TYR A 137 -21.52 8.56 -8.81
C TYR A 137 -22.33 8.40 -10.11
N ASP A 138 -21.67 8.45 -11.26
CA ASP A 138 -22.32 8.27 -12.55
C ASP A 138 -22.88 6.84 -12.71
N MET A 139 -22.10 5.83 -12.32
CA MET A 139 -22.44 4.41 -12.43
C MET A 139 -23.43 3.93 -11.38
N GLU A 140 -23.12 4.13 -10.10
CA GLU A 140 -23.80 3.48 -8.97
C GLU A 140 -24.59 4.48 -8.10
N LYS A 141 -24.50 5.78 -8.41
CA LYS A 141 -25.08 6.87 -7.58
C LYS A 141 -24.52 6.89 -6.15
N TYR A 142 -23.33 6.31 -5.95
CA TYR A 142 -22.60 6.33 -4.70
C TYR A 142 -21.49 7.39 -4.74
N ILE A 143 -21.32 8.12 -3.64
CA ILE A 143 -20.27 9.15 -3.51
C ILE A 143 -19.23 8.64 -2.52
N PRO A 144 -18.09 8.10 -2.98
CA PRO A 144 -16.98 7.78 -2.09
C PRO A 144 -16.31 9.06 -1.59
N ASP A 145 -15.78 9.02 -0.37
CA ASP A 145 -14.83 10.04 0.07
C ASP A 145 -13.50 9.91 -0.71
N PRO A 146 -12.62 10.92 -0.70
CA PRO A 146 -11.37 10.89 -1.45
C PRO A 146 -10.46 9.69 -1.15
N HIS A 147 -10.37 9.23 0.09
CA HIS A 147 -9.51 8.09 0.46
C HIS A 147 -10.05 6.80 -0.13
N THR A 148 -11.37 6.57 -0.04
CA THR A 148 -12.03 5.43 -0.69
C THR A 148 -11.84 5.47 -2.21
N ALA A 149 -11.95 6.65 -2.82
CA ALA A 149 -11.74 6.81 -4.26
C ALA A 149 -10.30 6.49 -4.71
N VAL A 150 -9.28 6.83 -3.90
CA VAL A 150 -7.89 6.40 -4.16
C VAL A 150 -7.78 4.87 -4.21
N ALA A 151 -8.41 4.17 -3.25
CA ALA A 151 -8.40 2.71 -3.20
C ALA A 151 -9.11 2.10 -4.42
N TRP A 152 -10.28 2.61 -4.79
CA TRP A 152 -11.01 2.12 -5.95
C TRP A 152 -10.29 2.37 -7.27
N ASN A 153 -9.65 3.53 -7.43
CA ASN A 153 -8.88 3.79 -8.64
C ASN A 153 -7.68 2.82 -8.75
N ALA A 154 -6.98 2.55 -7.64
CA ALA A 154 -5.93 1.54 -7.59
C ALA A 154 -6.45 0.13 -7.90
N PHE A 155 -7.65 -0.21 -7.42
CA PHE A 155 -8.31 -1.48 -7.75
C PHE A 155 -8.52 -1.63 -9.26
N TYR A 156 -9.17 -0.65 -9.90
CA TYR A 156 -9.47 -0.73 -11.34
C TYR A 156 -8.19 -0.80 -12.19
N LYS A 157 -7.17 0.01 -11.87
CA LYS A 157 -5.89 -0.03 -12.59
C LYS A 157 -5.22 -1.41 -12.55
N LEU A 158 -5.30 -2.10 -11.43
CA LEU A 158 -4.68 -3.42 -11.24
C LEU A 158 -5.57 -4.58 -11.73
N ASP A 159 -6.88 -4.37 -11.85
CA ASP A 159 -7.79 -5.36 -12.43
C ASP A 159 -7.77 -5.32 -13.97
N ASP A 160 -7.66 -4.13 -14.56
CA ASP A 160 -7.51 -3.91 -16.01
C ASP A 160 -6.16 -4.45 -16.57
N GLN A 161 -5.22 -4.84 -15.70
CA GLN A 161 -3.95 -5.48 -16.06
C GLN A 161 -4.04 -7.02 -16.20
N LYS A 162 -5.23 -7.61 -16.05
CA LYS A 162 -5.48 -9.05 -16.24
C LYS A 162 -6.19 -9.33 -17.57
#